data_AF-A0A7W1XQ81-F1
#
_entry.id   AF-A0A7W1XQ81-F1
#
_cell.length_a   1.000
_cell.length_b   1.000
_cell.length_c   1.000
_cell.angle_alpha   90.00
_cell.angle_beta   90.00
_cell.angle_gamma   90.00
#
_symmetry.space_group_name_H-M   'P 1'
#
loop_
_entity.id
_entity.type
_entity.pdbx_description
1 polymer ?
#
loop_
_entity_poly.entity_id
_entity_poly.type
_entity_poly.pdbx_seq_one_letter_code
_entity_poly.pdbx_strand_id
1 'polypeptide(L)'
;MNLKKLMTNPLPDPLAQVKEMAKKYCYSGEKYKIYNEHAEIDRENYYMVVYWKEPIKESLTGLLIVREDGELLPFEECFEVYKLLTGVDTHLKTILIHIGPYWIQKPQFVWHRLKRLLEKVYPAVERSKNTELERAYQGFLEIPSVMLSTHEEMKEVVERGKKLFSELTTDYLITRDFYDRVDHEHTLLMNLVAKQLRVQIETDQVRREFLNLFQRQIPLWDIINQLRYLRLFQYHRKLKVDKRTYEGYQDIRQDVKRYEANRPLREKQIQSIRNPRS
;
A
#
# COMPACT_ATOMS: atom_id res chain seq x y z
N MET A 1 -2.60 9.02 10.85
CA MET A 1 -3.91 8.66 11.44
C MET A 1 -3.69 8.16 12.87
N ASN A 2 -4.57 8.45 13.82
CA ASN A 2 -4.43 7.96 15.20
C ASN A 2 -5.18 6.63 15.37
N LEU A 3 -4.47 5.51 15.25
CA LEU A 3 -5.05 4.16 15.36
C LEU A 3 -5.70 3.88 16.71
N LYS A 4 -5.27 4.55 17.79
CA LYS A 4 -5.88 4.36 19.12
C LYS A 4 -7.37 4.71 19.15
N LYS A 5 -7.82 5.61 18.28
CA LYS A 5 -9.24 5.98 18.16
C LYS A 5 -10.09 4.94 17.44
N LEU A 6 -9.45 4.00 16.74
CA LEU A 6 -10.11 2.92 16.00
C LEU A 6 -10.16 1.61 16.79
N MET A 7 -9.48 1.54 17.94
CA MET A 7 -9.46 0.35 18.78
C MET A 7 -10.82 0.16 19.47
N THR A 8 -11.36 -1.05 19.38
CA THR A 8 -12.61 -1.45 20.03
C THR A 8 -12.38 -1.76 21.51
N ASN A 9 -11.38 -2.60 21.81
CA ASN A 9 -11.03 -2.98 23.18
C ASN A 9 -9.60 -2.52 23.55
N PRO A 10 -9.28 -2.37 24.85
CA PRO A 10 -7.90 -2.14 25.28
C PRO A 10 -6.98 -3.29 24.86
N LEU A 11 -5.67 -3.05 24.88
CA LEU A 11 -4.71 -4.11 24.60
C LEU A 11 -4.85 -5.22 25.65
N PRO A 12 -4.95 -6.51 25.24
CA PRO A 12 -5.03 -7.62 26.16
C PRO A 12 -3.73 -7.78 26.93
N ASP A 13 -3.85 -8.21 28.18
CA ASP A 13 -2.70 -8.68 28.93
C ASP A 13 -2.26 -10.05 28.41
N PRO A 14 -0.97 -10.26 28.09
CA PRO A 14 -0.51 -11.56 27.66
C PRO A 14 -0.71 -12.63 28.74
N LEU A 15 -0.99 -13.87 28.33
CA LEU A 15 -1.19 -15.01 29.23
C LEU A 15 0.06 -15.31 30.06
N ALA A 16 -0.15 -15.88 31.26
CA ALA A 16 0.93 -16.14 32.21
C ALA A 16 1.98 -17.11 31.64
N GLN A 17 1.53 -18.18 31.00
CA GLN A 17 2.35 -19.21 30.38
C GLN A 17 3.21 -18.62 29.25
N VAL A 18 2.61 -17.78 28.39
CA VAL A 18 3.33 -17.06 27.33
C VAL A 18 4.36 -16.08 27.91
N LYS A 19 4.03 -15.37 28.99
CA LYS A 19 4.96 -14.48 29.71
C LYS A 19 6.14 -15.26 30.31
N GLU A 20 5.91 -16.43 30.87
CA GLU A 20 6.96 -17.29 31.43
C GLU A 20 7.91 -17.77 30.33
N MET A 21 7.37 -18.24 29.20
CA MET A 21 8.16 -18.67 28.05
C MET A 21 8.97 -17.54 27.44
N ALA A 22 8.38 -16.35 27.29
CA ALA A 22 9.08 -15.16 26.83
C ALA A 22 10.29 -14.81 27.73
N LYS A 23 10.15 -14.93 29.06
CA LYS A 23 11.25 -14.70 30.00
C LYS A 23 12.34 -15.76 29.90
N LYS A 24 11.95 -17.04 29.83
CA LYS A 24 12.88 -18.18 29.75
C LYS A 24 13.81 -18.09 28.54
N TYR A 25 13.31 -17.56 27.42
CA TYR A 25 14.06 -17.43 26.17
C TYR A 25 14.71 -16.05 25.98
N CYS A 26 14.62 -15.14 26.95
CA CYS A 26 15.26 -13.82 26.89
C CYS A 26 16.74 -13.91 27.31
N TYR A 27 17.67 -13.53 26.42
CA TYR A 27 19.09 -13.54 26.75
C TYR A 27 19.52 -12.29 27.54
N SER A 28 20.69 -12.39 28.18
CA SER A 28 21.26 -11.27 28.93
C SER A 28 21.46 -10.04 28.02
N GLY A 29 21.01 -8.88 28.50
CA GLY A 29 21.03 -7.62 27.77
C GLY A 29 19.90 -7.44 26.73
N GLU A 30 19.01 -8.41 26.58
CA GLU A 30 17.83 -8.30 25.72
C GLU A 30 16.62 -7.75 26.47
N LYS A 31 15.72 -7.14 25.70
CA LYS A 31 14.33 -6.88 26.08
C LYS A 31 13.43 -7.69 25.17
N TYR A 32 12.22 -7.99 25.64
CA TYR A 32 11.21 -8.69 24.86
C TYR A 32 9.88 -7.96 24.84
N LYS A 33 9.07 -8.24 23.82
CA LYS A 33 7.68 -7.80 23.69
C LYS A 33 6.86 -8.94 23.13
N ILE A 34 5.73 -9.19 23.78
CA ILE A 34 4.70 -10.09 23.27
C ILE A 34 3.76 -9.25 22.41
N TYR A 35 3.46 -9.71 21.20
CA TYR A 35 2.45 -9.05 20.37
C TYR A 35 1.08 -9.21 21.01
N ASN A 36 0.24 -8.19 20.88
CA ASN A 36 -1.10 -8.23 21.47
C ASN A 36 -2.04 -9.15 20.68
N GLU A 37 -1.74 -9.34 19.40
CA GLU A 37 -2.45 -10.20 18.48
C GLU A 37 -1.92 -11.63 18.56
N HIS A 38 -2.81 -12.59 18.36
CA HIS A 38 -2.52 -14.02 18.30
C HIS A 38 -3.17 -14.64 17.07
N ALA A 39 -2.58 -15.72 16.56
CA ALA A 39 -3.12 -16.43 15.40
C ALA A 39 -3.77 -17.73 15.83
N GLU A 40 -4.90 -18.07 15.23
CA GLU A 40 -5.53 -19.39 15.37
C GLU A 40 -5.18 -20.26 14.15
N ILE A 41 -4.59 -21.42 14.41
CA ILE A 41 -4.33 -22.47 13.43
C ILE A 41 -4.78 -23.78 14.05
N ASP A 42 -5.58 -24.56 13.32
CA ASP A 42 -6.12 -25.84 13.79
C ASP A 42 -6.81 -25.79 15.17
N ARG A 43 -7.48 -24.66 15.47
CA ARG A 43 -8.18 -24.35 16.75
C ARG A 43 -7.25 -24.15 17.95
N GLU A 44 -5.95 -23.97 17.70
CA GLU A 44 -4.96 -23.64 18.71
C GLU A 44 -4.50 -22.19 18.53
N ASN A 45 -4.30 -21.47 19.64
CA ASN A 45 -3.88 -20.08 19.63
C ASN A 45 -2.37 -19.93 19.81
N TYR A 46 -1.76 -19.08 18.98
CA TYR A 46 -0.32 -18.87 18.95
C TYR A 46 0.05 -17.39 19.09
N TYR A 47 1.01 -17.13 19.95
CA TYR A 47 1.52 -15.80 20.28
C TYR A 47 2.93 -15.63 19.75
N MET A 48 3.24 -14.42 19.27
CA MET A 48 4.58 -14.05 18.84
C MET A 48 5.27 -13.16 19.88
N VAL A 49 6.49 -13.54 20.22
CA VAL A 49 7.41 -12.78 21.07
C VAL A 49 8.59 -12.31 20.22
N VAL A 50 8.97 -11.06 20.38
CA VAL A 50 10.14 -10.47 19.71
C VAL A 50 11.17 -10.02 20.73
N TYR A 51 12.45 -10.23 20.44
CA TYR A 51 13.60 -9.86 21.28
C TYR A 51 14.48 -8.84 20.58
N TRP A 52 15.02 -7.88 21.33
CA TRP A 52 15.97 -6.88 20.82
C TRP A 52 16.97 -6.43 21.91
N LYS A 53 18.10 -5.85 21.49
CA LYS A 53 19.08 -5.22 22.41
C LYS A 53 19.03 -3.70 22.32
N GLU A 54 19.18 -3.02 23.45
CA GLU A 54 19.35 -1.55 23.47
C GLU A 54 20.81 -1.17 23.17
N PRO A 55 21.08 0.02 22.58
CA PRO A 55 20.14 1.12 22.30
C PRO A 55 19.33 0.99 21.00
N ILE A 56 19.60 -0.03 20.17
CA ILE A 56 19.02 -0.16 18.83
C ILE A 56 17.79 -1.07 18.88
N LYS A 57 16.60 -0.49 19.13
CA LYS A 57 15.30 -1.20 19.06
C LYS A 57 15.06 -1.94 17.74
N GLU A 58 15.78 -1.58 16.67
CA GLU A 58 15.66 -2.20 15.35
C GLU A 58 16.54 -3.44 15.14
N SER A 59 17.40 -3.77 16.12
CA SER A 59 18.19 -5.01 16.08
C SER A 59 17.37 -6.16 16.67
N LEU A 60 16.41 -6.66 15.88
CA LEU A 60 15.70 -7.90 16.21
C LEU A 60 16.74 -9.02 16.40
N THR A 61 16.89 -9.52 17.62
CA THR A 61 17.84 -10.58 17.98
C THR A 61 17.20 -11.96 18.07
N GLY A 62 15.88 -12.03 18.04
CA GLY A 62 15.17 -13.29 17.98
C GLY A 62 13.66 -13.15 17.94
N LEU A 63 13.02 -14.25 17.57
CA LEU A 63 11.58 -14.45 17.57
C LEU A 63 11.26 -15.74 18.33
N LEU A 64 10.10 -15.80 18.97
CA LEU A 64 9.59 -17.04 19.58
C LEU A 64 8.09 -17.10 19.32
N ILE A 65 7.63 -18.24 18.82
CA ILE A 65 6.20 -18.57 18.71
C ILE A 65 5.83 -19.51 19.85
N VAL A 66 4.80 -19.15 20.61
CA VAL A 66 4.37 -19.86 21.81
C VAL A 66 2.88 -20.17 21.68
N ARG A 67 2.48 -21.43 21.88
CA ARG A 67 1.06 -21.80 21.98
C ARG A 67 0.47 -21.24 23.28
N GLU A 68 -0.85 -21.10 23.33
CA GLU A 68 -1.60 -20.58 24.47
C GLU A 68 -1.20 -21.18 25.84
N ASP A 69 -0.94 -22.48 25.86
CA ASP A 69 -0.56 -23.25 27.05
C ASP A 69 0.93 -23.15 27.43
N GLY A 70 1.74 -22.43 26.64
CA GLY A 70 3.17 -22.29 26.83
C GLY A 70 4.03 -23.31 26.07
N GLU A 71 3.44 -24.24 25.32
CA GLU A 71 4.21 -25.15 24.48
C GLU A 71 4.86 -24.41 23.30
N LEU A 72 6.01 -24.92 22.84
CA LEU A 72 6.71 -24.41 21.68
C LEU A 72 6.52 -25.36 20.50
N LEU A 73 6.08 -24.80 19.38
CA LEU A 73 6.02 -25.52 18.12
C LEU A 73 7.42 -25.85 17.59
N PRO A 74 7.55 -26.92 16.78
CA PRO A 74 8.70 -27.11 15.91
C PRO A 74 8.92 -25.89 15.00
N PHE A 75 10.18 -25.66 14.65
CA PHE A 75 10.60 -24.53 13.82
C PHE A 75 9.83 -24.43 12.49
N GLU A 76 9.53 -25.56 11.85
CA GLU A 76 8.87 -25.58 10.53
C GLU A 76 7.42 -25.08 10.61
N GLU A 77 6.71 -25.39 11.70
CA GLU A 77 5.31 -24.99 11.92
C GLU A 77 5.20 -23.50 12.29
N CYS A 78 6.28 -22.91 12.81
CA CYS A 78 6.32 -21.49 13.17
C CYS A 78 6.18 -20.57 11.95
N PHE A 79 6.49 -21.05 10.74
CA PHE A 79 6.46 -20.22 9.54
C PHE A 79 5.05 -19.73 9.21
N GLU A 80 4.04 -20.57 9.39
CA GLU A 80 2.66 -20.21 9.09
C GLU A 80 2.13 -19.17 10.09
N VAL A 81 2.35 -19.40 11.39
CA VAL A 81 2.00 -18.44 12.44
C VAL A 81 2.68 -17.09 12.20
N TYR A 82 3.98 -17.11 11.92
CA TYR A 82 4.74 -15.89 11.62
C TYR A 82 4.17 -15.15 10.40
N LYS A 83 3.84 -15.88 9.32
CA LYS A 83 3.26 -15.30 8.10
C LYS A 83 1.92 -14.62 8.39
N LEU A 84 1.04 -15.26 9.18
CA LEU A 84 -0.27 -14.69 9.53
C LEU A 84 -0.11 -13.39 10.32
N LEU A 85 0.61 -13.44 11.44
CA LEU A 85 0.78 -12.31 12.35
C LEU A 85 1.49 -11.13 11.68
N THR A 86 2.62 -11.38 11.02
CA THR A 86 3.38 -10.30 10.39
C THR A 86 2.70 -9.76 9.13
N GLY A 87 1.97 -10.61 8.40
CA GLY A 87 1.22 -10.19 7.22
C GLY A 87 0.08 -9.24 7.58
N VAL A 88 -0.75 -9.57 8.57
CA VAL A 88 -1.83 -8.68 9.03
C VAL A 88 -1.28 -7.35 9.51
N ASP A 89 -0.28 -7.36 10.40
CA ASP A 89 0.32 -6.12 10.93
C ASP A 89 0.91 -5.26 9.79
N THR A 90 1.65 -5.87 8.87
CA THR A 90 2.27 -5.15 7.74
C THR A 90 1.21 -4.60 6.78
N HIS A 91 0.22 -5.40 6.40
CA HIS A 91 -0.83 -5.01 5.46
C HIS A 91 -1.69 -3.89 6.02
N LEU A 92 -2.13 -4.00 7.28
CA LEU A 92 -2.90 -2.95 7.94
C LEU A 92 -2.08 -1.66 8.10
N LYS A 93 -0.80 -1.73 8.45
CA LYS A 93 0.08 -0.54 8.47
C LYS A 93 0.21 0.08 7.08
N THR A 94 0.34 -0.72 6.04
CA THR A 94 0.40 -0.22 4.66
C THR A 94 -0.89 0.51 4.27
N ILE A 95 -2.05 -0.06 4.60
CA ILE A 95 -3.36 0.54 4.31
C ILE A 95 -3.62 1.78 5.17
N LEU A 96 -3.25 1.77 6.45
CA LEU A 96 -3.73 2.75 7.43
C LEU A 96 -2.70 3.81 7.85
N ILE A 97 -1.41 3.55 7.64
CA ILE A 97 -0.31 4.43 8.08
C ILE A 97 0.51 4.91 6.90
N HIS A 98 0.90 4.01 5.99
CA HIS A 98 1.92 4.31 4.99
C HIS A 98 1.32 4.71 3.63
N ILE A 99 0.89 3.74 2.83
CA ILE A 99 0.50 3.94 1.43
C ILE A 99 -0.90 4.56 1.36
N GLY A 100 -1.88 3.97 2.03
CA GLY A 100 -3.27 4.44 1.94
C GLY A 100 -3.43 5.93 2.25
N PRO A 101 -3.00 6.44 3.43
CA PRO A 101 -3.13 7.86 3.78
C PRO A 101 -2.39 8.78 2.82
N TYR A 102 -1.21 8.38 2.36
CA TYR A 102 -0.42 9.17 1.42
C TYR A 102 -1.15 9.38 0.09
N TRP A 103 -1.77 8.34 -0.47
CA TRP A 103 -2.44 8.41 -1.76
C TRP A 103 -3.82 9.06 -1.71
N ILE A 104 -4.61 8.81 -0.67
CA ILE A 104 -5.95 9.43 -0.54
C ILE A 104 -5.88 10.92 -0.15
N GLN A 105 -4.75 11.39 0.39
CA GLN A 105 -4.57 12.82 0.71
C GLN A 105 -4.06 13.63 -0.48
N LYS A 106 -3.69 12.98 -1.60
CA LYS A 106 -3.23 13.70 -2.79
C LYS A 106 -4.36 14.59 -3.33
N PRO A 107 -4.08 15.88 -3.66
CA PRO A 107 -5.15 16.79 -4.06
C PRO A 107 -5.84 16.38 -5.37
N GLN A 108 -7.14 16.06 -5.31
CA GLN A 108 -7.94 15.69 -6.49
C GLN A 108 -8.26 16.87 -7.41
N PHE A 109 -8.19 18.11 -6.90
CA PHE A 109 -8.57 19.31 -7.67
C PHE A 109 -7.74 19.46 -8.96
N VAL A 110 -6.50 18.96 -8.97
CA VAL A 110 -5.60 18.99 -10.13
C VAL A 110 -6.23 18.20 -11.29
N TRP A 111 -6.75 17.01 -11.00
CA TRP A 111 -7.38 16.13 -11.99
C TRP A 111 -8.72 16.67 -12.47
N HIS A 112 -9.55 17.20 -11.57
CA HIS A 112 -10.79 17.88 -11.96
C HIS A 112 -10.54 19.09 -12.86
N ARG A 113 -9.52 19.91 -12.55
CA ARG A 113 -9.15 21.06 -13.38
C ARG A 113 -8.61 20.62 -14.75
N LEU A 114 -7.82 19.56 -14.80
CA LEU A 114 -7.34 18.99 -16.07
C LEU A 114 -8.51 18.47 -16.92
N LYS A 115 -9.42 17.69 -16.33
CA LYS A 115 -10.63 17.19 -17.02
C LYS A 115 -11.44 18.34 -17.62
N ARG A 116 -11.77 19.35 -16.80
CA ARG A 116 -12.50 20.55 -17.26
C ARG A 116 -11.77 21.32 -18.35
N LEU A 117 -10.43 21.35 -18.32
CA LEU A 117 -9.64 22.01 -19.36
C LEU A 117 -9.69 21.23 -20.68
N LEU A 118 -9.61 19.90 -20.63
CA LEU A 118 -9.76 19.03 -21.79
C LEU A 118 -11.19 19.12 -22.37
N GLU A 119 -12.23 19.13 -21.54
CA GLU A 119 -13.62 19.36 -21.97
C GLU A 119 -13.77 20.71 -22.71
N LYS A 120 -13.12 21.76 -22.21
CA LYS A 120 -13.14 23.09 -22.87
C LYS A 120 -12.41 23.10 -24.21
N VAL A 121 -11.44 22.21 -24.41
CA VAL A 121 -10.64 22.10 -25.64
C VAL A 121 -11.33 21.22 -26.69
N TYR A 122 -12.21 20.30 -26.26
CA TYR A 122 -12.91 19.38 -27.15
C TYR A 122 -13.58 20.02 -28.37
N PRO A 123 -14.30 21.17 -28.26
CA PRO A 123 -14.91 21.78 -29.45
C PRO A 123 -13.90 22.25 -30.51
N ALA A 124 -12.65 22.53 -30.13
CA ALA A 124 -11.60 22.84 -31.09
C ALA A 124 -11.02 21.57 -31.74
N VAL A 125 -10.92 20.48 -30.98
CA VAL A 125 -10.53 19.15 -31.48
C VAL A 125 -11.55 18.66 -32.51
N GLU A 126 -12.84 18.67 -32.17
CA GLU A 126 -13.93 18.23 -33.04
C GLU A 126 -13.99 19.03 -34.35
N ARG A 127 -13.89 20.37 -34.26
CA ARG A 127 -13.88 21.24 -35.45
C ARG A 127 -12.71 21.00 -36.40
N SER A 128 -11.58 20.50 -35.90
CA SER A 128 -10.40 20.22 -36.73
C SER A 128 -10.62 19.05 -37.70
N LYS A 129 -11.59 18.15 -37.40
CA LYS A 129 -11.82 16.89 -38.12
C LYS A 129 -10.56 16.02 -38.29
N ASN A 130 -9.54 16.24 -37.46
CA ASN A 130 -8.30 15.49 -37.47
C ASN A 130 -8.42 14.28 -36.55
N THR A 131 -8.49 13.09 -37.15
CA THR A 131 -8.69 11.81 -36.43
C THR A 131 -7.51 11.45 -35.52
N GLU A 132 -6.29 11.87 -35.86
CA GLU A 132 -5.11 11.68 -34.99
C GLU A 132 -5.19 12.56 -33.74
N LEU A 133 -5.60 13.83 -33.91
CA LEU A 133 -5.80 14.75 -32.79
C LEU A 133 -6.92 14.26 -31.86
N GLU A 134 -8.01 13.75 -32.43
CA GLU A 134 -9.11 13.16 -31.65
C GLU A 134 -8.67 11.93 -30.87
N ARG A 135 -7.91 11.01 -31.48
CA ARG A 135 -7.35 9.84 -30.77
C ARG A 135 -6.42 10.26 -29.63
N ALA A 136 -5.51 11.21 -29.88
CA ALA A 136 -4.60 11.71 -28.87
C ALA A 136 -5.34 12.45 -27.73
N TYR A 137 -6.42 13.15 -28.07
CA TYR A 137 -7.31 13.78 -27.09
C TYR A 137 -7.94 12.75 -26.15
N GLN A 138 -8.49 11.66 -26.68
CA GLN A 138 -9.12 10.61 -25.88
C GLN A 138 -8.13 9.98 -24.90
N GLY A 139 -6.89 9.70 -25.35
CA GLY A 139 -5.86 9.18 -24.45
C GLY A 139 -5.42 10.18 -23.37
N PHE A 140 -5.45 11.50 -23.63
CA PHE A 140 -5.21 12.49 -22.58
C PHE A 140 -6.40 12.59 -21.60
N LEU A 141 -7.63 12.40 -22.08
CA LEU A 141 -8.83 12.41 -21.25
C LEU A 141 -8.92 11.22 -20.29
N GLU A 142 -8.31 10.08 -20.66
CA GLU A 142 -8.26 8.88 -19.81
C GLU A 142 -7.57 9.15 -18.46
N ILE A 143 -6.50 9.95 -18.45
CA ILE A 143 -5.69 10.19 -17.24
C ILE A 143 -6.53 10.74 -16.08
N PRO A 144 -7.18 11.92 -16.18
CA PRO A 144 -7.96 12.42 -15.07
C PRO A 144 -9.12 11.49 -14.69
N SER A 145 -9.66 10.71 -15.63
CA SER A 145 -10.71 9.72 -15.33
C SER A 145 -10.19 8.59 -14.44
N VAL A 146 -9.06 8.00 -14.81
CA VAL A 146 -8.39 6.94 -14.03
C VAL A 146 -7.95 7.47 -12.67
N MET A 147 -7.37 8.67 -12.60
CA MET A 147 -6.92 9.25 -11.34
C MET A 147 -8.07 9.53 -10.36
N LEU A 148 -9.22 10.01 -10.86
CA LEU A 148 -10.37 10.30 -10.01
C LEU A 148 -11.07 9.03 -9.53
N SER A 149 -11.32 8.07 -10.42
CA SER A 149 -11.96 6.79 -10.07
C SER A 149 -11.15 6.00 -9.06
N THR A 150 -9.88 5.76 -9.36
CA THR A 150 -9.00 4.98 -8.46
C THR A 150 -8.78 5.66 -7.11
N HIS A 151 -8.79 6.99 -7.05
CA HIS A 151 -8.67 7.69 -5.77
C HIS A 151 -9.88 7.44 -4.86
N GLU A 152 -11.08 7.36 -5.42
CA GLU A 152 -12.28 7.07 -4.65
C GLU A 152 -12.30 5.61 -4.19
N GLU A 153 -11.94 4.68 -5.07
CA GLU A 153 -11.75 3.28 -4.70
C GLU A 153 -10.69 3.12 -3.57
N MET A 154 -9.59 3.87 -3.61
CA MET A 154 -8.59 3.87 -2.53
C MET A 154 -9.15 4.37 -1.20
N LYS A 155 -10.04 5.38 -1.19
CA LYS A 155 -10.69 5.83 0.04
C LYS A 155 -11.54 4.70 0.63
N GLU A 156 -12.30 4.01 -0.20
CA GLU A 156 -13.12 2.88 0.25
C GLU A 156 -12.26 1.76 0.83
N VAL A 157 -11.12 1.43 0.20
CA VAL A 157 -10.15 0.45 0.74
C VAL A 157 -9.66 0.88 2.12
N VAL A 158 -9.31 2.16 2.31
CA VAL A 158 -8.88 2.68 3.61
C VAL A 158 -10.00 2.61 4.65
N GLU A 159 -11.24 2.93 4.30
CA GLU A 159 -12.38 2.78 5.21
C GLU A 159 -12.65 1.32 5.58
N ARG A 160 -12.54 0.38 4.63
CA ARG A 160 -12.63 -1.07 4.92
C ARG A 160 -11.46 -1.54 5.79
N GLY A 161 -10.25 -1.03 5.55
CA GLY A 161 -9.10 -1.27 6.42
C GLY A 161 -9.31 -0.79 7.85
N LYS A 162 -9.98 0.35 8.07
CA LYS A 162 -10.34 0.80 9.42
C LYS A 162 -11.30 -0.16 10.10
N LYS A 163 -12.31 -0.65 9.36
CA LYS A 163 -13.26 -1.66 9.89
C LYS A 163 -12.54 -2.95 10.27
N LEU A 164 -11.64 -3.45 9.42
CA LEU A 164 -10.82 -4.62 9.71
C LEU A 164 -9.94 -4.40 10.95
N PHE A 165 -9.34 -3.23 11.11
CA PHE A 165 -8.56 -2.91 12.31
C PHE A 165 -9.43 -2.87 13.58
N SER A 166 -10.63 -2.27 13.50
CA SER A 166 -11.57 -2.28 14.62
C SER A 166 -12.03 -3.70 14.97
N GLU A 167 -12.30 -4.54 13.97
CA GLU A 167 -12.61 -5.97 14.13
C GLU A 167 -11.47 -6.70 14.84
N LEU A 168 -10.24 -6.60 14.34
CA LEU A 168 -9.04 -7.17 14.96
C LEU A 168 -8.90 -6.76 16.43
N THR A 169 -9.17 -5.49 16.75
CA THR A 169 -9.03 -5.00 18.13
C THR A 169 -10.20 -5.38 19.04
N THR A 170 -11.12 -6.24 18.59
CA THR A 170 -12.21 -6.78 19.42
C THR A 170 -11.70 -7.95 20.25
N ASP A 171 -11.05 -8.92 19.63
CA ASP A 171 -10.53 -10.14 20.27
C ASP A 171 -9.02 -10.33 20.07
N TYR A 172 -8.39 -9.54 19.20
CA TYR A 172 -6.98 -9.65 18.82
C TYR A 172 -6.63 -11.00 18.17
N LEU A 173 -7.63 -11.64 17.57
CA LEU A 173 -7.54 -12.95 16.92
C LEU A 173 -7.29 -12.79 15.41
N ILE A 174 -6.30 -13.50 14.90
CA ILE A 174 -6.00 -13.59 13.47
C ILE A 174 -6.27 -15.01 12.99
N THR A 175 -7.38 -15.17 12.27
CA THR A 175 -7.69 -16.40 11.53
C THR A 175 -7.19 -16.32 10.09
N ARG A 176 -7.20 -17.46 9.39
CA ARG A 176 -6.93 -17.52 7.95
C ARG A 176 -7.86 -16.62 7.13
N ASP A 177 -9.16 -16.66 7.44
CA ASP A 177 -10.18 -15.82 6.80
C ASP A 177 -9.92 -14.32 7.03
N PHE A 178 -9.62 -13.94 8.26
CA PHE A 178 -9.30 -12.55 8.59
C PHE A 178 -8.04 -12.07 7.83
N TYR A 179 -6.99 -12.89 7.79
CA TYR A 179 -5.80 -12.60 6.98
C TYR A 179 -6.15 -12.41 5.51
N ASP A 180 -6.93 -13.31 4.91
CA ASP A 180 -7.22 -13.28 3.48
C ASP A 180 -8.04 -12.04 3.10
N ARG A 181 -8.93 -11.59 4.00
CA ARG A 181 -9.65 -10.31 3.86
C ARG A 181 -8.71 -9.10 3.92
N VAL A 182 -7.76 -9.09 4.86
CA VAL A 182 -6.75 -8.02 4.97
C VAL A 182 -5.82 -8.01 3.76
N ASP A 183 -5.37 -9.18 3.31
CA ASP A 183 -4.53 -9.34 2.11
C ASP A 183 -5.26 -8.87 0.86
N HIS A 184 -6.54 -9.21 0.69
CA HIS A 184 -7.36 -8.72 -0.41
C HIS A 184 -7.38 -7.19 -0.50
N GLU A 185 -7.67 -6.50 0.61
CA GLU A 185 -7.68 -5.03 0.63
C GLU A 185 -6.29 -4.43 0.37
N HIS A 186 -5.24 -5.06 0.89
CA HIS A 186 -3.87 -4.65 0.61
C HIS A 186 -3.52 -4.80 -0.88
N THR A 187 -3.80 -5.95 -1.48
CA THR A 187 -3.60 -6.19 -2.92
C THR A 187 -4.39 -5.19 -3.76
N LEU A 188 -5.65 -4.93 -3.41
CA LEU A 188 -6.49 -3.96 -4.10
C LEU A 188 -5.88 -2.55 -4.05
N LEU A 189 -5.43 -2.10 -2.87
CA LEU A 189 -4.73 -0.81 -2.73
C LEU A 189 -3.50 -0.74 -3.65
N MET A 190 -2.65 -1.77 -3.63
CA MET A 190 -1.43 -1.79 -4.44
C MET A 190 -1.74 -1.76 -5.94
N ASN A 191 -2.76 -2.48 -6.39
CA ASN A 191 -3.22 -2.47 -7.78
C ASN A 191 -3.74 -1.09 -8.22
N LEU A 192 -4.49 -0.39 -7.35
CA LEU A 192 -4.97 0.96 -7.63
C LEU A 192 -3.81 1.95 -7.77
N VAL A 193 -2.82 1.85 -6.89
CA VAL A 193 -1.62 2.70 -6.97
C VAL A 193 -0.82 2.40 -8.25
N ALA A 194 -0.62 1.12 -8.57
CA ALA A 194 0.03 0.69 -9.80
C ALA A 194 -0.69 1.25 -11.03
N LYS A 195 -2.03 1.22 -11.04
CA LYS A 195 -2.87 1.76 -12.14
C LYS A 195 -2.67 3.27 -12.31
N GLN A 196 -2.62 4.04 -11.22
CA GLN A 196 -2.34 5.49 -11.28
C GLN A 196 -0.94 5.79 -11.83
N LEU A 197 0.08 5.05 -11.41
CA LEU A 197 1.44 5.25 -11.90
C LEU A 197 1.59 4.84 -13.37
N ARG A 198 0.99 3.70 -13.73
CA ARG A 198 0.99 3.19 -15.10
C ARG A 198 0.38 4.17 -16.07
N VAL A 199 -0.82 4.71 -15.78
CA VAL A 199 -1.47 5.67 -16.67
C VAL A 199 -0.65 6.94 -16.81
N GLN A 200 0.08 7.39 -15.78
CA GLN A 200 0.98 8.54 -15.90
C GLN A 200 2.15 8.27 -16.85
N ILE A 201 2.70 7.05 -16.83
CA ILE A 201 3.84 6.62 -17.65
C ILE A 201 3.42 6.39 -19.10
N GLU A 202 2.42 5.53 -19.32
CA GLU A 202 1.99 5.10 -20.66
C GLU A 202 1.45 6.26 -21.50
N THR A 203 0.85 7.27 -20.85
CA THR A 203 0.30 8.42 -21.55
C THR A 203 1.29 9.57 -21.77
N ASP A 204 2.57 9.47 -21.37
CA ASP A 204 3.51 10.60 -21.57
C ASP A 204 3.66 10.95 -23.05
N GLN A 205 3.82 9.95 -23.91
CA GLN A 205 3.91 10.12 -25.34
C GLN A 205 2.60 10.69 -25.92
N VAL A 206 1.47 10.10 -25.55
CA VAL A 206 0.14 10.53 -26.01
C VAL A 206 -0.15 12.00 -25.65
N ARG A 207 0.23 12.43 -24.44
CA ARG A 207 0.11 13.84 -24.02
C ARG A 207 0.94 14.78 -24.90
N ARG A 208 2.18 14.39 -25.24
CA ARG A 208 3.06 15.20 -26.09
C ARG A 208 2.52 15.28 -27.51
N GLU A 209 2.07 14.15 -28.06
CA GLU A 209 1.46 14.08 -29.38
C GLU A 209 0.23 14.97 -29.46
N PHE A 210 -0.68 14.88 -28.49
CA PHE A 210 -1.84 15.75 -28.40
C PHE A 210 -1.44 17.23 -28.37
N LEU A 211 -0.49 17.62 -27.51
CA LEU A 211 -0.07 19.02 -27.39
C LEU A 211 0.51 19.55 -28.71
N ASN A 212 1.36 18.76 -29.38
CA ASN A 212 1.97 19.13 -30.65
C ASN A 212 0.94 19.27 -31.76
N LEU A 213 0.01 18.31 -31.87
CA LEU A 213 -1.07 18.35 -32.85
C LEU A 213 -2.02 19.52 -32.56
N PHE A 214 -2.40 19.71 -31.30
CA PHE A 214 -3.31 20.77 -30.90
C PHE A 214 -2.72 22.15 -31.19
N GLN A 215 -1.44 22.38 -30.88
CA GLN A 215 -0.77 23.64 -31.18
C GLN A 215 -0.81 23.99 -32.68
N ARG A 216 -0.62 23.00 -33.57
CA ARG A 216 -0.65 23.19 -35.03
C ARG A 216 -2.05 23.52 -35.57
N GLN A 217 -3.10 23.10 -34.87
CA GLN A 217 -4.49 23.28 -35.31
C GLN A 217 -5.12 24.58 -34.78
N ILE A 218 -4.50 25.26 -33.83
CA ILE A 218 -5.04 26.51 -33.26
C ILE A 218 -4.48 27.71 -34.05
N PRO A 219 -5.34 28.52 -34.68
CA PRO A 219 -4.90 29.74 -35.31
C PRO A 219 -4.29 30.73 -34.31
N LEU A 220 -3.36 31.58 -34.77
CA LEU A 220 -2.71 32.57 -33.90
C LEU A 220 -3.69 33.60 -33.31
N TRP A 221 -4.81 33.85 -33.99
CA TRP A 221 -5.86 34.76 -33.53
C TRP A 221 -6.84 34.12 -32.52
N ASP A 222 -6.84 32.80 -32.33
CA ASP A 222 -7.68 32.12 -31.34
C ASP A 222 -7.04 32.15 -29.95
N ILE A 223 -7.03 33.35 -29.36
CA ILE A 223 -6.39 33.65 -28.07
C ILE A 223 -6.91 32.71 -26.95
N ILE A 224 -8.19 32.35 -26.99
CA ILE A 224 -8.81 31.47 -25.99
C ILE A 224 -8.18 30.08 -26.03
N ASN A 225 -8.04 29.49 -27.22
CA ASN A 225 -7.42 28.16 -27.35
C ASN A 225 -5.90 28.20 -27.16
N GLN A 226 -5.23 29.30 -27.52
CA GLN A 226 -3.81 29.51 -27.18
C GLN A 226 -3.59 29.51 -25.65
N LEU A 227 -4.43 30.21 -24.88
CA LEU A 227 -4.35 30.20 -23.41
C LEU A 227 -4.64 28.80 -22.82
N ARG A 228 -5.58 28.06 -23.41
CA ARG A 228 -5.88 26.68 -22.99
C ARG A 228 -4.71 25.73 -23.29
N TYR A 229 -4.09 25.86 -24.45
CA TYR A 229 -2.87 25.13 -24.82
C TYR A 229 -1.75 25.40 -23.80
N LEU A 230 -1.46 26.66 -23.48
CA LEU A 230 -0.43 27.00 -22.49
C LEU A 230 -0.70 26.36 -21.12
N ARG A 231 -1.96 26.35 -20.67
CA ARG A 231 -2.35 25.68 -19.42
C ARG A 231 -2.18 24.16 -19.51
N LEU A 232 -2.57 23.53 -20.61
CA LEU A 232 -2.37 22.09 -20.82
C LEU A 232 -0.89 21.73 -20.84
N PHE A 233 -0.06 22.55 -21.49
CA PHE A 233 1.39 22.39 -21.50
C PHE A 233 2.00 22.50 -20.09
N GLN A 234 1.50 23.43 -19.26
CA GLN A 234 1.89 23.51 -17.85
C GLN A 234 1.50 22.24 -17.07
N TYR A 235 0.31 21.67 -17.29
CA TYR A 235 -0.07 20.38 -16.70
C TYR A 235 0.85 19.26 -17.16
N HIS A 236 1.12 19.14 -18.46
CA HIS A 236 2.05 18.14 -18.98
C HIS A 236 3.44 18.24 -18.34
N ARG A 237 4.00 19.45 -18.20
CA ARG A 237 5.28 19.64 -17.52
C ARG A 237 5.26 19.19 -16.06
N LYS A 238 4.16 19.40 -15.34
CA LYS A 238 3.99 18.94 -13.95
C LYS A 238 3.77 17.43 -13.83
N LEU A 239 3.22 16.82 -14.89
CA LEU A 239 2.96 15.37 -14.99
C LEU A 239 4.10 14.60 -15.65
N LYS A 240 5.20 15.28 -16.00
CA LYS A 240 6.35 14.65 -16.63
C LYS A 240 6.85 13.57 -15.69
N VAL A 241 6.93 12.35 -16.20
CA VAL A 241 7.41 11.19 -15.46
C VAL A 241 8.84 11.49 -15.03
N ASP A 242 9.03 11.72 -13.73
CA ASP A 242 10.34 11.85 -13.14
C ASP A 242 10.89 10.47 -12.78
N LYS A 243 12.19 10.41 -12.46
CA LYS A 243 12.85 9.18 -12.03
C LYS A 243 12.10 8.51 -10.88
N ARG A 244 11.55 9.31 -9.96
CA ARG A 244 10.79 8.87 -8.79
C ARG A 244 9.46 8.19 -9.15
N THR A 245 8.75 8.66 -10.16
CA THR A 245 7.50 8.05 -10.64
C THR A 245 7.78 6.69 -11.28
N TYR A 246 8.87 6.61 -12.05
CA TYR A 246 9.31 5.35 -12.66
C TYR A 246 9.81 4.35 -11.61
N GLU A 247 10.66 4.80 -10.67
CA GLU A 247 11.11 4.00 -9.52
C GLU A 247 9.92 3.52 -8.69
N GLY A 248 8.96 4.39 -8.34
CA GLY A 248 7.76 3.99 -7.61
C GLY A 248 6.88 2.99 -8.37
N TYR A 249 6.79 3.08 -9.70
CA TYR A 249 6.08 2.09 -10.51
C TYR A 249 6.83 0.75 -10.53
N GLN A 250 8.15 0.77 -10.68
CA GLN A 250 8.98 -0.43 -10.62
C GLN A 250 8.92 -1.05 -9.24
N ASP A 251 8.98 -0.27 -8.17
CA ASP A 251 8.87 -0.73 -6.78
C ASP A 251 7.53 -1.41 -6.52
N ILE A 252 6.43 -0.88 -7.05
CA ILE A 252 5.09 -1.46 -6.88
C ILE A 252 4.90 -2.70 -7.75
N ARG A 253 5.43 -2.69 -8.98
CA ARG A 253 5.46 -3.86 -9.86
C ARG A 253 6.37 -4.96 -9.29
N GLN A 254 7.42 -4.57 -8.59
CA GLN A 254 8.32 -5.45 -7.84
C GLN A 254 7.77 -5.76 -6.46
N ASP A 255 6.72 -5.12 -5.96
CA ASP A 255 6.03 -5.45 -4.69
C ASP A 255 5.23 -6.75 -4.85
N VAL A 256 4.65 -6.97 -6.03
CA VAL A 256 4.16 -8.29 -6.46
C VAL A 256 5.29 -9.33 -6.48
N LYS A 257 6.54 -8.90 -6.65
CA LYS A 257 7.76 -9.73 -6.51
C LYS A 257 8.48 -9.56 -5.15
N ARG A 258 7.98 -8.76 -4.19
CA ARG A 258 8.65 -8.53 -2.89
C ARG A 258 8.61 -9.78 -2.03
N TYR A 259 7.77 -10.75 -2.37
CA TYR A 259 7.89 -12.13 -1.89
C TYR A 259 9.31 -12.67 -2.07
N GLU A 260 9.89 -12.47 -3.25
CA GLU A 260 11.25 -12.91 -3.61
C GLU A 260 12.34 -11.92 -3.20
N ALA A 261 12.11 -10.60 -3.32
CA ALA A 261 13.14 -9.59 -3.02
C ALA A 261 13.43 -9.44 -1.51
N ASN A 262 12.42 -9.61 -0.65
CA ASN A 262 12.60 -9.63 0.81
C ASN A 262 12.90 -11.03 1.34
N ARG A 263 13.12 -12.02 0.47
CA ARG A 263 13.48 -13.39 0.85
C ARG A 263 14.71 -13.43 1.77
N PRO A 264 15.82 -12.69 1.55
CA PRO A 264 16.98 -12.77 2.44
C PRO A 264 16.70 -12.21 3.84
N LEU A 265 15.89 -11.15 3.94
CA LEU A 265 15.50 -10.56 5.21
C LEU A 265 14.53 -11.48 5.96
N ARG A 266 13.57 -12.07 5.25
CA ARG A 266 12.65 -13.08 5.79
C ARG A 266 13.39 -14.33 6.23
N GLU A 267 14.32 -14.84 5.42
CA GLU A 267 15.17 -15.96 5.79
C GLU A 267 15.97 -15.66 7.05
N LYS A 268 16.53 -14.44 7.19
CA LYS A 268 17.18 -14.00 8.43
C LYS A 268 16.23 -13.92 9.62
N GLN A 269 15.01 -13.43 9.42
CA GLN A 269 13.99 -13.37 10.48
C GLN A 269 13.50 -14.77 10.88
N ILE A 270 13.28 -15.65 9.90
CA ILE A 270 12.91 -17.04 10.12
C ILE A 270 14.06 -17.76 10.84
N GLN A 271 15.31 -17.54 10.43
CA GLN A 271 16.48 -18.09 11.12
C GLN A 271 16.64 -17.59 12.55
N SER A 272 16.09 -16.42 12.89
CA SER A 272 16.10 -15.88 14.25
C SER A 272 14.97 -16.41 15.13
N ILE A 273 14.07 -17.24 14.59
CA ILE A 273 13.10 -18.00 15.37
C ILE A 273 13.87 -18.99 16.27
N ARG A 274 13.62 -18.85 17.58
CA ARG A 274 14.27 -19.60 18.67
C ARG A 274 13.57 -20.93 19.00
N ASN A 275 12.46 -21.22 18.33
CA ASN A 275 11.72 -22.46 18.50
C ASN A 275 12.61 -23.70 18.22
N PRO A 276 12.33 -24.84 18.87
CA PRO A 276 13.11 -26.06 18.70
C PRO A 276 13.25 -26.46 17.23
N ARG A 277 14.49 -26.74 16.82
CA ARG A 277 14.80 -27.37 15.53
C ARG A 277 14.92 -28.87 15.80
N SER A 278 13.91 -29.63 15.39
CA SER A 278 13.95 -31.09 15.34
C SER A 278 15.04 -31.58 14.40
#